data_AF-A0ABD6EU22-F1
#
_entry.id   AF-A0ABD6EU22-F1
#
_cell.length_a   1.000
_cell.length_b   1.000
_cell.length_c   1.000
_cell.angle_alpha   90.00
_cell.angle_beta   90.00
_cell.angle_gamma   90.00
#
_symmetry.space_group_name_H-M   'P 1'
#
loop_
_entity.id
_entity.type
_entity.pdbx_description
1 polymer ?
#
loop_
_entity_poly.entity_id
_entity_poly.type
_entity_poly.pdbx_seq_one_letter_code
_entity_poly.pdbx_strand_id
1 'polypeptide(L)'
;MLSWLQILADKKKSVEEIVKEHWMKYGRNVFTRYDYEQVDASGANLMMNYIEAHLVAFVGQKLTANNVTFTITKADNFEYHDPIDGSVSKKQGLRIFFEGGSRVVFRLSGTGSAGATIRLYVDSFIDAQDKDHLFRPAQELLKPLILVALQLSKLEEFTGRKEPTVIT
;
A
#
# COMPACT_ATOMS: atom_id res chain seq x y z
N MET A 1 5.99 -7.11 -22.26
CA MET A 1 7.25 -6.78 -22.97
C MET A 1 7.00 -6.13 -24.33
N LEU A 2 6.28 -6.77 -25.26
CA LEU A 2 6.01 -6.20 -26.59
C LEU A 2 5.28 -4.84 -26.57
N SER A 3 4.33 -4.65 -25.64
CA SER A 3 3.65 -3.35 -25.48
C SER A 3 4.63 -2.20 -25.16
N TRP A 4 5.64 -2.45 -24.34
CA TRP A 4 6.69 -1.46 -24.04
C TRP A 4 7.58 -1.21 -25.26
N LEU A 5 7.94 -2.24 -26.02
CA LEU A 5 8.70 -2.07 -27.25
C LEU A 5 7.94 -1.23 -28.28
N GLN A 6 6.62 -1.37 -28.38
CA GLN A 6 5.80 -0.52 -29.24
C GLN A 6 5.83 0.94 -28.78
N ILE A 7 5.71 1.21 -27.47
CA ILE A 7 5.78 2.57 -26.91
C ILE A 7 7.16 3.18 -27.18
N LEU A 8 8.25 2.43 -26.95
CA LEU A 8 9.61 2.88 -27.21
C LEU A 8 9.84 3.18 -28.70
N ALA A 9 9.33 2.30 -29.57
CA ALA A 9 9.41 2.46 -31.01
C ALA A 9 8.65 3.70 -31.51
N ASP A 10 7.51 4.04 -30.91
CA ASP A 10 6.73 5.24 -31.23
C ASP A 10 7.36 6.52 -30.64
N LYS A 11 7.68 6.50 -29.35
CA LYS A 11 8.13 7.68 -28.60
C LYS A 11 9.58 8.07 -28.86
N LYS A 12 10.43 7.12 -29.30
CA LYS A 12 11.87 7.31 -29.53
C LYS A 12 12.60 7.91 -28.31
N LYS A 13 12.21 7.50 -27.11
CA LYS A 13 12.77 7.93 -25.82
C LYS A 13 13.22 6.72 -25.02
N SER A 14 14.11 6.91 -24.06
CA SER A 14 14.43 5.90 -23.06
C SER A 14 13.21 5.58 -22.17
N VAL A 15 13.25 4.42 -21.51
CA VAL A 15 12.23 4.05 -20.52
C VAL A 15 12.15 5.10 -19.40
N GLU A 16 13.29 5.59 -18.94
CA GLU A 16 13.36 6.58 -17.87
C GLU A 16 12.69 7.91 -18.25
N GLU A 17 12.96 8.44 -19.45
CA GLU A 17 12.34 9.67 -19.93
C GLU A 17 10.81 9.53 -20.02
N ILE A 18 10.33 8.41 -20.56
CA ILE A 18 8.89 8.14 -20.68
C ILE A 18 8.24 8.10 -19.30
N VAL A 19 8.86 7.43 -18.32
CA VAL A 19 8.35 7.34 -16.95
C VAL A 19 8.37 8.71 -16.27
N LYS A 20 9.46 9.49 -16.41
CA LYS A 20 9.56 10.85 -15.86
C LYS A 20 8.51 11.77 -16.47
N GLU A 21 8.28 11.71 -17.77
CA GLU A 21 7.22 12.47 -18.45
C GLU A 21 5.83 12.09 -17.97
N HIS A 22 5.60 10.80 -17.73
CA HIS A 22 4.35 10.32 -17.15
C HIS A 22 4.14 10.92 -15.75
N TRP A 23 5.17 10.90 -14.90
CA TRP A 23 5.11 11.50 -13.57
C TRP A 23 4.90 13.02 -13.59
N MET A 24 5.55 13.72 -14.51
CA MET A 24 5.34 15.17 -14.68
C MET A 24 3.92 15.51 -15.14
N LYS A 25 3.23 14.59 -15.80
CA LYS A 25 1.87 14.82 -16.30
C LYS A 25 0.79 14.43 -15.30
N TYR A 26 0.96 13.31 -14.59
CA TYR A 26 -0.10 12.71 -13.76
C TYR A 26 0.22 12.67 -12.27
N GLY A 27 1.43 13.10 -11.87
CA GLY A 27 1.96 12.82 -10.54
C GLY A 27 2.56 11.41 -10.47
N ARG A 28 3.10 11.06 -9.31
CA ARG A 28 3.78 9.79 -9.07
C ARG A 28 3.13 9.05 -7.91
N ASN A 29 2.61 7.87 -8.20
CA ASN A 29 2.30 6.86 -7.19
C ASN A 29 3.59 6.11 -6.82
N VAL A 30 4.21 6.52 -5.71
CA VAL A 30 5.35 5.80 -5.15
C VAL A 30 4.82 4.58 -4.43
N PHE A 31 5.27 3.40 -4.83
CA PHE A 31 4.68 2.14 -4.38
C PHE A 31 5.74 1.19 -3.83
N THR A 32 5.39 0.45 -2.79
CA THR A 32 6.15 -0.73 -2.34
C THR A 32 5.21 -1.78 -1.75
N ARG A 33 5.66 -3.03 -1.77
CA ARG A 33 5.03 -4.14 -1.05
C ARG A 33 6.00 -4.75 -0.05
N TYR A 34 5.54 -4.88 1.18
CA TYR A 34 6.24 -5.58 2.27
C TYR A 34 5.53 -6.91 2.51
N ASP A 35 6.27 -8.01 2.37
CA ASP A 35 5.77 -9.34 2.66
C ASP A 35 6.39 -9.85 3.98
N TYR A 36 5.54 -10.17 4.95
CA TYR A 36 5.91 -10.83 6.20
C TYR A 36 5.52 -12.29 6.09
N GLU A 37 6.45 -13.11 5.63
CA GLU A 37 6.21 -14.52 5.33
C GLU A 37 6.35 -15.40 6.57
N GLN A 38 5.62 -16.51 6.61
CA GLN A 38 5.67 -17.51 7.68
C GLN A 38 5.45 -16.93 9.08
N VAL A 39 4.54 -15.96 9.20
CA VAL A 39 4.11 -15.45 10.52
C VAL A 39 3.15 -16.43 11.18
N ASP A 40 3.07 -16.40 12.51
CA ASP A 40 2.05 -17.15 13.23
C ASP A 40 0.65 -16.76 12.75
N ALA A 41 -0.15 -17.75 12.38
CA ALA A 41 -1.46 -17.52 11.79
C ALA A 41 -2.43 -16.89 12.80
N SER A 42 -2.33 -17.23 14.09
CA SER A 42 -3.21 -16.69 15.12
C SER A 42 -2.94 -15.20 15.33
N GLY A 43 -1.67 -14.82 15.50
CA GLY A 43 -1.23 -13.42 15.59
C GLY A 43 -1.61 -12.61 14.36
N ALA A 44 -1.40 -13.16 13.16
CA ALA A 44 -1.78 -12.48 11.92
C ALA A 44 -3.29 -12.26 11.79
N ASN A 45 -4.11 -13.25 12.16
CA ASN A 45 -5.57 -13.09 12.18
C ASN A 45 -6.02 -12.06 13.23
N LEU A 46 -5.40 -12.05 14.43
CA LEU A 46 -5.68 -11.05 15.46
C LEU A 46 -5.36 -9.63 14.96
N MET A 47 -4.23 -9.44 14.27
CA MET A 47 -3.88 -8.17 13.65
C MET A 47 -4.94 -7.71 12.63
N MET A 48 -5.36 -8.60 11.73
CA MET A 48 -6.38 -8.28 10.72
C MET A 48 -7.73 -7.94 11.36
N ASN A 49 -8.16 -8.71 12.36
CA ASN A 49 -9.40 -8.46 13.10
C ASN A 49 -9.33 -7.14 13.89
N TYR A 50 -8.17 -6.84 14.48
CA TYR A 50 -7.93 -5.57 15.16
C TYR A 50 -8.12 -4.39 14.20
N ILE A 51 -7.46 -4.42 13.03
CA ILE A 51 -7.61 -3.36 12.03
C ILE A 51 -9.07 -3.28 11.55
N GLU A 52 -9.70 -4.43 11.22
CA GLU A 52 -11.09 -4.50 10.74
C GLU A 52 -12.08 -3.87 11.74
N ALA A 53 -11.91 -4.13 13.04
CA ALA A 53 -12.74 -3.56 14.11
C ALA A 53 -12.58 -2.04 14.28
N HIS A 54 -11.43 -1.48 13.88
CA HIS A 54 -11.12 -0.05 14.05
C HIS A 54 -11.28 0.78 12.79
N LEU A 55 -11.65 0.18 11.63
CA LEU A 55 -11.77 0.91 10.36
C LEU A 55 -12.62 2.19 10.47
N VAL A 56 -13.79 2.11 11.11
CA VAL A 56 -14.67 3.26 11.30
C VAL A 56 -14.02 4.32 12.19
N ALA A 57 -13.37 3.90 13.28
CA ALA A 57 -12.71 4.80 14.22
C ALA A 57 -11.46 5.48 13.64
N PHE A 58 -10.85 4.90 12.60
CA PHE A 58 -9.70 5.50 11.91
C PHE A 58 -10.07 6.71 11.06
N VAL A 59 -11.30 6.79 10.52
CA VAL A 59 -11.70 7.89 9.65
C VAL A 59 -11.66 9.22 10.41
N GLY A 60 -11.00 10.22 9.84
CA GLY A 60 -10.78 11.54 10.45
C GLY A 60 -9.56 11.63 11.37
N GLN A 61 -8.89 10.51 11.69
CA GLN A 61 -7.65 10.55 12.45
C GLN A 61 -6.52 11.21 11.65
N LYS A 62 -5.64 11.91 12.36
CA LYS A 62 -4.40 12.48 11.84
C LYS A 62 -3.21 11.77 12.47
N LEU A 63 -2.33 11.26 11.63
CA LEU A 63 -1.15 10.50 12.05
C LEU A 63 0.08 11.15 11.44
N THR A 64 1.11 11.34 12.27
CA THR A 64 2.33 12.04 11.86
C THR A 64 3.53 11.12 12.04
N ALA A 65 4.33 10.97 10.99
CA ALA A 65 5.62 10.28 11.04
C ALA A 65 6.62 11.02 10.18
N ASN A 66 7.88 11.12 10.63
CA ASN A 66 8.96 11.84 9.93
C ASN A 66 8.55 13.25 9.42
N ASN A 67 7.84 14.02 10.25
CA ASN A 67 7.33 15.36 9.94
C ASN A 67 6.29 15.43 8.79
N VAL A 68 5.74 14.30 8.35
CA VAL A 68 4.63 14.25 7.38
C VAL A 68 3.37 13.82 8.13
N THR A 69 2.28 14.57 7.93
CA THR A 69 0.97 14.26 8.54
C THR A 69 0.02 13.71 7.49
N PHE A 70 -0.63 12.60 7.82
CA PHE A 70 -1.62 11.94 6.98
C PHE A 70 -2.98 11.98 7.69
N THR A 71 -4.01 12.44 6.98
CA THR A 71 -5.41 12.41 7.45
C THR A 71 -6.13 11.24 6.78
N ILE A 72 -6.76 10.35 7.56
CA ILE A 72 -7.52 9.23 7.00
C ILE A 72 -8.89 9.72 6.53
N THR A 73 -9.21 9.50 5.25
CA THR A 73 -10.47 9.93 4.62
C THR A 73 -11.47 8.79 4.46
N LYS A 74 -10.97 7.56 4.32
CA LYS A 74 -11.80 6.36 4.19
C LYS A 74 -11.05 5.15 4.70
N ALA A 75 -11.74 4.21 5.33
CA ALA A 75 -11.20 2.90 5.63
C ALA A 75 -12.28 1.84 5.44
N ASP A 76 -11.98 0.76 4.74
CA ASP A 76 -12.93 -0.32 4.45
C ASP A 76 -12.26 -1.69 4.35
N ASN A 77 -13.06 -2.75 4.42
CA ASN A 77 -12.65 -4.09 4.01
C ASN A 77 -13.18 -4.36 2.60
N PHE A 78 -12.28 -4.55 1.65
CA PHE A 78 -12.64 -4.59 0.24
C PHE A 78 -13.56 -5.77 -0.09
N GLU A 79 -14.64 -5.45 -0.80
CA GLU A 79 -15.59 -6.38 -1.37
C GLU A 79 -15.73 -6.09 -2.86
N TYR A 80 -15.73 -7.14 -3.69
CA TYR A 80 -15.93 -7.04 -5.13
C TYR A 80 -17.18 -7.80 -5.54
N HIS A 81 -18.02 -7.16 -6.33
CA HIS A 81 -19.23 -7.73 -6.94
C HIS A 81 -18.93 -7.90 -8.42
N ASP A 82 -18.90 -9.14 -8.89
CA ASP A 82 -18.62 -9.42 -10.29
C ASP A 82 -19.85 -9.08 -11.17
N PRO A 83 -19.71 -8.20 -12.17
CA PRO A 83 -20.84 -7.78 -12.99
C PRO A 83 -21.26 -8.80 -14.06
N ILE A 84 -20.50 -9.89 -14.24
CA ILE A 84 -20.77 -10.94 -15.23
C ILE A 84 -21.54 -12.09 -14.59
N ASP A 85 -21.05 -12.61 -13.46
CA ASP A 85 -21.66 -13.77 -12.80
C ASP A 85 -22.38 -13.45 -11.48
N GLY A 86 -22.30 -12.19 -11.00
CA GLY A 86 -22.94 -11.74 -9.77
C GLY A 86 -22.29 -12.26 -8.49
N SER A 87 -21.14 -12.94 -8.57
CA SER A 87 -20.43 -13.45 -7.41
C SER A 87 -19.88 -12.31 -6.54
N VAL A 88 -19.85 -12.55 -5.23
CA VAL A 88 -19.39 -11.55 -4.26
C VAL A 88 -18.17 -12.07 -3.51
N SER A 89 -17.02 -11.44 -3.75
CA SER A 89 -15.77 -11.72 -3.06
C SER A 89 -15.58 -10.74 -1.91
N LYS A 90 -15.86 -11.19 -0.68
CA LYS A 90 -15.70 -10.39 0.55
C LYS A 90 -14.30 -10.53 1.14
N LYS A 91 -13.94 -9.62 2.04
CA LYS A 91 -12.71 -9.65 2.85
C LYS A 91 -11.41 -9.71 2.02
N GLN A 92 -11.36 -9.00 0.90
CA GLN A 92 -10.26 -9.08 -0.07
C GLN A 92 -9.06 -8.19 0.27
N GLY A 93 -9.15 -7.39 1.34
CA GLY A 93 -8.06 -6.60 1.88
C GLY A 93 -8.57 -5.39 2.64
N LEU A 94 -7.91 -5.06 3.74
CA LEU A 94 -8.23 -3.87 4.55
C LEU A 94 -7.54 -2.68 3.90
N ARG A 95 -8.31 -1.67 3.49
CA ARG A 95 -7.81 -0.48 2.78
C ARG A 95 -8.00 0.75 3.64
N ILE A 96 -6.96 1.55 3.75
CA ILE A 96 -6.96 2.83 4.45
C ILE A 96 -6.52 3.89 3.43
N PHE A 97 -7.38 4.87 3.19
CA PHE A 97 -7.17 5.94 2.25
C PHE A 97 -6.90 7.23 3.01
N PHE A 98 -5.94 7.99 2.51
CA PHE A 98 -5.54 9.25 3.09
C PHE A 98 -5.91 10.40 2.16
N GLU A 99 -6.05 11.58 2.76
CA GLU A 99 -6.12 12.83 2.02
C GLU A 99 -4.89 12.97 1.12
N GLY A 100 -5.06 13.52 -0.09
CA GLY A 100 -3.99 13.61 -1.07
C GLY A 100 -3.77 12.34 -1.91
N GLY A 101 -4.61 11.31 -1.77
CA GLY A 101 -4.64 10.16 -2.69
C GLY A 101 -3.74 8.98 -2.32
N SER A 102 -2.95 9.11 -1.25
CA SER A 102 -2.18 8.00 -0.68
C SER A 102 -3.08 6.92 -0.07
N ARG A 103 -2.60 5.67 -0.04
CA ARG A 103 -3.33 4.54 0.55
C ARG A 103 -2.39 3.46 1.09
N VAL A 104 -2.92 2.73 2.05
CA VAL A 104 -2.30 1.53 2.61
C VAL A 104 -3.29 0.37 2.50
N VAL A 105 -2.80 -0.81 2.14
CA VAL A 105 -3.62 -2.03 2.06
C VAL A 105 -2.95 -3.17 2.81
N PHE A 106 -3.70 -3.85 3.67
CA PHE A 106 -3.30 -5.09 4.33
C PHE A 106 -4.04 -6.27 3.72
N ARG A 107 -3.30 -7.31 3.34
CA ARG A 107 -3.87 -8.60 2.92
C ARG A 107 -3.24 -9.73 3.71
N LEU A 108 -4.05 -10.70 4.09
CA LEU A 108 -3.61 -11.94 4.70
C LEU A 108 -3.79 -13.08 3.69
N SER A 109 -2.78 -13.93 3.57
CA SER A 109 -2.85 -15.10 2.69
C SER A 109 -2.15 -16.31 3.31
N GLY A 110 -2.54 -17.51 2.85
CA GLY A 110 -1.84 -18.74 3.20
C GLY A 110 -2.01 -19.18 4.65
N THR A 111 -3.20 -19.13 5.25
CA THR A 111 -3.44 -19.50 6.66
C THR A 111 -3.38 -21.02 6.95
N GLY A 112 -2.59 -21.78 6.19
CA GLY A 112 -2.43 -23.23 6.35
C GLY A 112 -1.36 -23.61 7.38
N SER A 113 -0.96 -24.88 7.38
CA SER A 113 0.05 -25.42 8.31
C SER A 113 1.44 -24.77 8.19
N ALA A 114 1.73 -24.08 7.09
CA ALA A 114 3.01 -23.41 6.84
C ALA A 114 3.12 -22.00 7.44
N GLY A 115 2.15 -21.58 8.26
CA GLY A 115 2.03 -20.20 8.76
C GLY A 115 1.42 -19.26 7.71
N ALA A 116 1.11 -18.03 8.10
CA ALA A 116 0.47 -17.05 7.22
C ALA A 116 1.47 -16.08 6.59
N THR A 117 1.04 -15.38 5.54
CA THR A 117 1.77 -14.26 4.93
C THR A 117 0.91 -13.00 4.97
N ILE A 118 1.40 -11.99 5.67
CA ILE A 118 0.82 -10.63 5.64
C ILE A 118 1.52 -9.86 4.53
N ARG A 119 0.73 -9.27 3.63
CA ARG A 119 1.21 -8.34 2.61
C ARG A 119 0.72 -6.95 2.91
N LEU A 120 1.65 -6.04 3.13
CA LEU A 120 1.43 -4.61 3.32
C LEU A 120 1.78 -3.89 2.01
N TYR A 121 0.79 -3.26 1.39
CA TYR A 121 0.98 -2.42 0.22
C TYR A 121 0.92 -0.97 0.66
N VAL A 122 1.92 -0.18 0.25
CA VAL A 122 1.99 1.24 0.55
C VAL A 122 2.09 2.00 -0.76
N ASP A 123 1.17 2.93 -0.97
CA ASP A 123 1.05 3.74 -2.18
C ASP A 123 0.94 5.21 -1.76
N SER A 124 2.02 5.97 -1.95
CA SER A 124 2.11 7.39 -1.60
C SER A 124 2.02 8.22 -2.88
N PHE A 125 1.00 9.05 -3.01
CA PHE A 125 0.83 9.92 -4.16
C PHE A 125 1.62 11.22 -4.00
N ILE A 126 2.40 11.57 -5.01
CA ILE A 126 3.12 12.83 -5.12
C ILE A 126 2.53 13.60 -6.30
N ASP A 127 2.03 14.81 -6.04
CA ASP A 127 1.45 15.66 -7.06
C ASP A 127 2.49 16.07 -8.12
N ALA A 128 2.06 16.21 -9.38
CA ALA A 128 2.93 16.63 -10.47
C ALA A 128 3.60 17.99 -10.24
N GLN A 129 2.99 18.87 -9.43
CA GLN A 129 3.52 20.19 -9.10
C GLN A 129 4.55 20.16 -7.97
N ASP A 130 4.64 19.08 -7.20
CA ASP A 130 5.65 18.92 -6.16
C ASP A 130 6.99 18.45 -6.77
N LYS A 131 7.68 19.38 -7.45
CA LYS A 131 8.94 19.10 -8.13
C LYS A 131 10.05 18.67 -7.17
N ASP A 132 9.97 19.08 -5.91
CA ASP A 132 10.96 18.74 -4.90
C ASP A 132 10.90 17.26 -4.52
N HIS A 133 9.71 16.64 -4.53
CA HIS A 133 9.52 15.24 -4.14
C HIS A 133 9.31 14.29 -5.32
N LEU A 134 8.82 14.77 -6.47
CA LEU A 134 8.40 13.94 -7.61
C LEU A 134 9.46 12.91 -8.04
N PHE A 135 10.75 13.30 -8.01
CA PHE A 135 11.86 12.47 -8.45
C PHE A 135 12.76 11.95 -7.32
N ARG A 136 12.38 12.14 -6.05
CA ARG A 136 13.17 11.61 -4.93
C ARG A 136 13.15 10.08 -4.88
N PRO A 137 14.13 9.46 -4.20
CA PRO A 137 14.16 8.02 -4.01
C PRO A 137 12.87 7.49 -3.37
N ALA A 138 12.37 6.36 -3.89
CA ALA A 138 11.09 5.80 -3.45
C ALA A 138 11.07 5.47 -1.95
N GLN A 139 12.16 4.86 -1.44
CA GLN A 139 12.25 4.47 -0.04
C GLN A 139 12.15 5.67 0.92
N GLU A 140 12.69 6.82 0.54
CA GLU A 140 12.60 8.05 1.34
C GLU A 140 11.17 8.58 1.39
N LEU A 141 10.49 8.64 0.24
CA LEU A 141 9.11 9.12 0.10
C LEU A 141 8.09 8.20 0.79
N LEU A 142 8.37 6.89 0.83
CA LEU A 142 7.49 5.89 1.42
C LEU A 142 7.65 5.76 2.94
N LYS A 143 8.85 6.05 3.48
CA LYS A 143 9.18 5.84 4.90
C LYS A 143 8.13 6.41 5.86
N PRO A 144 7.63 7.65 5.71
CA PRO A 144 6.60 8.18 6.61
C PRO A 144 5.32 7.34 6.62
N LEU A 145 4.82 6.96 5.44
CA LEU A 145 3.57 6.22 5.32
C LEU A 145 3.70 4.76 5.78
N ILE A 146 4.87 4.15 5.58
CA ILE A 146 5.20 2.82 6.15
C ILE A 146 5.13 2.87 7.67
N LEU A 147 5.71 3.89 8.31
CA LEU A 147 5.67 4.02 9.78
C LEU A 147 4.24 4.19 10.29
N VAL A 148 3.43 5.01 9.61
CA VAL A 148 2.00 5.15 9.91
C VAL A 148 1.25 3.82 9.77
N ALA A 149 1.53 3.04 8.71
CA ALA A 149 0.94 1.72 8.50
C ALA A 149 1.30 0.73 9.63
N LEU A 150 2.57 0.71 10.06
CA LEU A 150 3.04 -0.16 11.14
C LEU A 150 2.41 0.25 12.49
N GLN A 151 2.29 1.55 12.76
CA GLN A 151 1.60 2.06 13.95
C GLN A 151 0.11 1.67 13.97
N LEU A 152 -0.60 1.86 12.85
CA LEU A 152 -2.03 1.53 12.72
C LEU A 152 -2.31 0.04 12.88
N SER A 153 -1.45 -0.80 12.31
CA SER A 153 -1.64 -2.25 12.32
C SER A 153 -1.18 -2.91 13.60
N LYS A 154 -0.29 -2.27 14.37
CA LYS A 154 0.43 -2.89 15.48
C LYS A 154 1.11 -4.21 15.06
N LEU A 155 1.59 -4.28 13.82
CA LEU A 155 2.08 -5.51 13.21
C LEU A 155 3.14 -6.19 14.06
N GLU A 156 4.13 -5.44 14.54
CA GLU A 156 5.19 -5.98 15.41
C GLU A 156 4.62 -6.55 16.72
N GLU A 157 3.63 -5.90 17.33
CA GLU A 157 3.01 -6.36 18.58
C GLU A 157 2.28 -7.71 18.38
N PHE A 158 1.61 -7.89 17.23
CA PHE A 158 0.84 -9.09 16.95
C PHE A 158 1.68 -10.25 16.38
N THR A 159 2.76 -9.97 15.67
CA THR A 159 3.52 -11.01 14.95
C THR A 159 4.97 -11.16 15.43
N GLY A 160 5.46 -10.26 16.27
CA GLY A 160 6.86 -10.18 16.69
C GLY A 160 7.84 -9.82 15.57
N ARG A 161 7.36 -9.47 14.36
CA ARG A 161 8.22 -9.16 13.21
C ARG A 161 8.56 -7.68 13.17
N LYS A 162 9.85 -7.36 13.25
CA LYS A 162 10.40 -6.00 13.18
C LYS A 162 10.62 -5.51 11.75
N GLU A 163 10.83 -6.43 10.84
CA GLU A 163 11.14 -6.16 9.44
C GLU A 163 10.41 -7.14 8.51
N PRO A 164 10.08 -6.74 7.27
CA PRO A 164 9.52 -7.63 6.28
C PRO A 164 10.55 -8.67 5.83
N THR A 165 10.07 -9.84 5.42
CA THR A 165 10.90 -10.87 4.79
C THR A 165 11.30 -10.48 3.38
N VAL A 166 10.39 -9.84 2.63
CA VAL A 166 10.62 -9.39 1.25
C VAL A 166 10.10 -7.96 1.08
N ILE A 167 10.84 -7.14 0.33
CA ILE A 167 10.45 -5.80 -0.10
C ILE A 167 10.47 -5.79 -1.64
N THR A 168 9.41 -5.26 -2.26
CA THR A 168 9.31 -5.04 -3.71
C THR A 168 8.92 -3.61 -4.03
#